data_AF-A0A9Q0Q9H0-F1
#
_entry.id   AF-A0A9Q0Q9H0-F1
#
_cell.length_a   1.000
_cell.length_b   1.000
_cell.length_c   1.000
_cell.angle_alpha   90.00
_cell.angle_beta   90.00
_cell.angle_gamma   90.00
#
_symmetry.space_group_name_H-M   'P 1'
#
loop_
_entity.id
_entity.type
_entity.pdbx_description
1 polymer ?
#
loop_
_entity_poly.entity_id
_entity_poly.type
_entity_poly.pdbx_seq_one_letter_code
_entity_poly.pdbx_strand_id
1 'polypeptide(L)'
;MEEQGRQKKKDKKPLSPSSCPINNLDDGCLMHIFNFLSPIPDRYNTALVCHRWCHLACHPRLWLRVEQSAKDLSEPGVFPSIEKAVSAARPGDTILIAAGGRHLASNIQINKPLCLIGGGELPDETTLLCSRGSDSALEFISTCKLANLTVKAELGCCLLHRSGRLTIDSCILQCEENPLDYLSCPIISTAGGNEAVSSSVKTKGDRVSVSQTRIEGGAKAVLTNGDLTLQQVRVIYARTFVYFWFDVDSQ
;
A
#
# COMPACT_ATOMS: atom_id res chain seq x y z
N MET A 1 -20.55 -9.74 -80.48
CA MET A 1 -19.17 -9.93 -80.01
C MET A 1 -18.79 -8.65 -79.30
N GLU A 2 -18.27 -8.80 -78.09
CA GLU A 2 -17.69 -7.79 -77.18
C GLU A 2 -18.63 -6.99 -76.24
N GLU A 3 -18.59 -7.49 -74.99
CA GLU A 3 -19.05 -6.91 -73.73
C GLU A 3 -18.37 -5.57 -73.40
N GLN A 4 -19.16 -4.59 -72.96
CA GLN A 4 -18.63 -3.50 -72.13
C GLN A 4 -18.83 -3.84 -70.66
N GLY A 5 -17.74 -4.24 -70.00
CA GLY A 5 -17.67 -4.52 -68.57
C GLY A 5 -17.84 -3.26 -67.74
N ARG A 6 -18.97 -3.14 -67.03
CA ARG A 6 -19.21 -2.10 -66.02
C ARG A 6 -19.01 -2.71 -64.62
N GLN A 7 -17.79 -2.64 -64.11
CA GLN A 7 -17.44 -3.05 -62.75
C GLN A 7 -18.21 -2.21 -61.72
N LYS A 8 -19.22 -2.81 -61.08
CA LYS A 8 -19.81 -2.28 -59.84
C LYS A 8 -18.80 -2.45 -58.70
N LYS A 9 -18.12 -1.37 -58.32
CA LYS A 9 -17.41 -1.25 -57.04
C LYS A 9 -18.43 -1.49 -55.92
N LYS A 10 -18.35 -2.64 -55.25
CA LYS A 10 -19.03 -2.89 -53.97
C LYS A 10 -18.28 -2.10 -52.91
N ASP A 11 -18.88 -1.02 -52.41
CA ASP A 11 -18.43 -0.35 -51.21
C ASP A 11 -18.45 -1.34 -50.04
N LYS A 12 -17.26 -1.80 -49.64
CA LYS A 12 -17.07 -2.51 -48.38
C LYS A 12 -17.34 -1.49 -47.27
N LYS A 13 -18.49 -1.62 -46.59
CA LYS A 13 -18.70 -1.00 -45.28
C LYS A 13 -17.49 -1.34 -44.40
N PRO A 14 -16.89 -0.37 -43.68
CA PRO A 14 -15.85 -0.68 -42.72
C PRO A 14 -16.44 -1.67 -41.70
N LEU A 15 -15.78 -2.82 -41.51
CA LEU A 15 -16.10 -3.69 -40.39
C LEU A 15 -15.96 -2.83 -39.13
N SER A 16 -17.05 -2.68 -38.40
CA SER A 16 -17.04 -2.16 -37.04
C SER A 16 -15.92 -2.86 -36.27
N PRO A 17 -15.13 -2.14 -35.44
CA PRO A 17 -14.13 -2.81 -34.61
C PRO A 17 -14.88 -3.91 -33.86
N SER A 18 -14.42 -5.15 -34.02
CA SER A 18 -14.97 -6.30 -33.32
C SER A 18 -15.08 -5.90 -31.86
N SER A 19 -16.29 -5.66 -31.36
CA SER A 19 -16.49 -5.38 -29.94
C SER A 19 -15.98 -6.64 -29.25
N CYS A 20 -14.81 -6.55 -28.63
CA CYS A 20 -14.20 -7.68 -27.95
C CYS A 20 -15.28 -8.21 -26.99
N PRO A 21 -15.76 -9.47 -27.13
CA PRO A 21 -16.93 -9.94 -26.40
C PRO A 21 -16.74 -9.86 -24.88
N ILE A 22 -15.47 -9.85 -24.43
CA ILE A 22 -15.10 -9.66 -23.04
C ILE A 22 -15.46 -8.29 -22.47
N ASN A 23 -15.52 -7.23 -23.29
CA ASN A 23 -15.96 -5.89 -22.87
C ASN A 23 -17.49 -5.80 -22.75
N ASN A 24 -18.23 -6.77 -23.29
CA ASN A 24 -19.68 -6.85 -23.18
C ASN A 24 -20.13 -7.66 -21.96
N LEU A 25 -19.22 -8.32 -21.24
CA LEU A 25 -19.52 -8.94 -19.95
C LEU A 25 -20.00 -7.90 -18.96
N ASP A 26 -20.87 -8.27 -18.03
CA ASP A 26 -21.26 -7.44 -16.91
C ASP A 26 -20.12 -7.34 -15.87
N ASP A 27 -20.24 -6.36 -14.98
CA ASP A 27 -19.23 -6.08 -13.95
C ASP A 27 -19.07 -7.23 -12.96
N GLY A 28 -20.14 -7.99 -12.67
CA GLY A 28 -20.11 -9.13 -11.76
C GLY A 28 -19.27 -10.28 -12.33
N CYS A 29 -19.47 -10.62 -13.60
CA CYS A 29 -18.65 -11.61 -14.28
C CYS A 29 -17.17 -11.21 -14.38
N LEU A 30 -16.88 -9.96 -14.73
CA LEU A 30 -15.49 -9.47 -14.79
C LEU A 30 -14.82 -9.52 -13.42
N MET A 31 -15.52 -9.11 -12.36
CA MET A 31 -15.03 -9.20 -10.98
C MET A 31 -14.72 -10.64 -10.57
N HIS A 32 -15.57 -11.59 -10.96
CA HIS A 32 -15.34 -13.00 -10.67
C HIS A 32 -14.07 -13.52 -11.36
N ILE A 33 -13.84 -13.12 -12.61
CA ILE A 33 -12.60 -13.45 -13.33
C ILE A 33 -11.38 -12.84 -12.62
N PHE A 34 -11.46 -11.57 -12.22
CA PHE A 34 -10.35 -10.86 -11.55
C PHE A 34 -10.00 -11.44 -10.17
N ASN A 35 -10.93 -12.14 -9.52
CA ASN A 35 -10.68 -12.84 -8.28
C ASN A 35 -9.67 -14.00 -8.44
N PHE A 36 -9.65 -14.64 -9.62
CA PHE A 36 -8.69 -15.73 -9.91
C PHE A 36 -7.31 -15.23 -10.33
N LEU A 37 -7.20 -13.94 -10.70
CA LEU A 37 -5.93 -13.34 -11.10
C LEU A 37 -5.03 -13.05 -9.89
N SER A 38 -3.72 -13.17 -10.10
CA SER A 38 -2.73 -12.69 -9.13
C SER A 38 -2.76 -11.15 -9.06
N PRO A 39 -2.58 -10.52 -7.88
CA PRO A 39 -2.58 -9.06 -7.76
C PRO A 39 -1.52 -8.41 -8.64
N ILE A 40 -0.32 -8.99 -8.63
CA ILE A 40 0.76 -8.68 -9.57
C ILE A 40 1.24 -10.00 -10.19
N PRO A 41 1.43 -10.07 -11.52
CA PRO A 41 1.27 -8.97 -12.49
C PRO A 41 -0.15 -8.88 -13.11
N ASP A 42 -0.99 -9.91 -12.97
CA ASP A 42 -2.16 -10.08 -13.83
C ASP A 42 -3.26 -9.04 -13.57
N ARG A 43 -3.61 -8.83 -12.30
CA ARG A 43 -4.64 -7.84 -11.92
C ARG A 43 -4.16 -6.40 -12.18
N TYR A 44 -2.87 -6.15 -11.97
CA TYR A 44 -2.24 -4.88 -12.35
C TYR A 44 -2.36 -4.65 -13.87
N ASN A 45 -2.01 -5.62 -14.69
CA ASN A 45 -2.10 -5.50 -16.15
C ASN A 45 -3.54 -5.31 -16.63
N THR A 46 -4.52 -6.00 -16.02
CA THR A 46 -5.94 -5.81 -16.36
C THR A 46 -6.43 -4.41 -16.00
N ALA A 47 -5.93 -3.81 -14.93
CA ALA A 47 -6.25 -2.42 -14.58
C ALA A 47 -5.76 -1.40 -15.62
N LEU A 48 -4.73 -1.72 -16.41
CA LEU A 48 -4.19 -0.84 -17.46
C LEU A 48 -5.00 -0.83 -18.76
N VAL A 49 -5.95 -1.75 -18.94
CA VAL A 49 -6.69 -1.92 -20.20
C VAL A 49 -7.63 -0.74 -20.47
N CYS A 50 -8.47 -0.39 -19.49
CA CYS A 50 -9.37 0.76 -19.59
C CYS A 50 -9.87 1.20 -18.19
N HIS A 51 -10.51 2.37 -18.11
CA HIS A 51 -11.05 2.90 -16.85
C HIS A 51 -12.01 1.95 -16.13
N ARG A 52 -12.89 1.27 -16.87
CA ARG A 52 -13.84 0.31 -16.29
C ARG A 52 -13.12 -0.86 -15.64
N TRP A 53 -12.12 -1.43 -16.32
CA TRP A 53 -11.34 -2.55 -15.80
C TRP A 53 -10.48 -2.12 -14.62
N CYS A 54 -9.91 -0.92 -14.66
CA CYS A 54 -9.20 -0.33 -13.53
C CYS A 54 -10.09 -0.26 -12.28
N HIS A 55 -11.32 0.25 -12.41
CA HIS A 55 -12.25 0.36 -11.30
C HIS A 55 -12.60 -1.01 -10.67
N LEU A 56 -12.84 -2.02 -11.49
CA LEU A 56 -13.17 -3.37 -11.03
C LEU A 56 -11.94 -4.11 -10.47
N ALA A 57 -10.79 -4.02 -11.12
CA ALA A 57 -9.55 -4.65 -10.66
C ALA A 57 -9.08 -4.08 -9.31
N CYS A 58 -9.42 -2.83 -8.99
CA CYS A 58 -9.12 -2.19 -7.72
C CYS A 58 -10.28 -2.24 -6.70
N HIS A 59 -11.36 -2.98 -6.99
CA HIS A 59 -12.56 -2.96 -6.15
C HIS A 59 -12.28 -3.58 -4.75
N PRO A 60 -12.78 -2.98 -3.65
CA PRO A 60 -12.56 -3.46 -2.26
C PRO A 60 -13.03 -4.87 -1.91
N ARG A 61 -13.65 -5.60 -2.85
CA ARG A 61 -14.06 -7.00 -2.66
C ARG A 61 -12.92 -7.97 -2.96
N LEU A 62 -11.88 -7.50 -3.63
CA LEU A 62 -10.68 -8.27 -3.97
C LEU A 62 -9.54 -8.08 -2.96
N TRP A 63 -9.78 -7.27 -1.92
CA TRP A 63 -8.82 -6.97 -0.87
C TRP A 63 -8.99 -7.94 0.31
N LEU A 64 -7.89 -8.19 1.00
CA LEU A 64 -7.92 -8.92 2.26
C LEU A 64 -8.43 -7.98 3.36
N ARG A 65 -9.17 -8.51 4.33
CA ARG A 65 -9.73 -7.72 5.42
C ARG A 65 -9.20 -8.21 6.76
N VAL A 66 -8.89 -7.28 7.65
CA VAL A 66 -8.57 -7.59 9.05
C VAL A 66 -9.73 -7.13 9.91
N GLU A 67 -10.45 -8.09 10.49
CA GLU A 67 -11.61 -7.85 11.33
C GLU A 67 -11.48 -8.60 12.66
N GLN A 68 -11.82 -7.93 13.76
CA GLN A 68 -11.78 -8.54 15.10
C GLN A 68 -13.11 -9.23 15.47
N SER A 69 -14.18 -8.93 14.74
CA SER A 69 -15.52 -9.51 14.94
C SER A 69 -15.55 -10.97 14.52
N ALA A 70 -15.99 -11.85 15.41
CA ALA A 70 -16.08 -13.28 15.14
C ALA A 70 -17.11 -13.66 14.04
N LYS A 71 -18.06 -12.77 13.71
CA LYS A 71 -19.11 -13.04 12.71
C LYS A 71 -18.56 -13.09 11.28
N ASP A 72 -17.53 -12.29 11.02
CA ASP A 72 -17.03 -12.01 9.67
C ASP A 72 -15.82 -12.89 9.31
N LEU A 73 -15.22 -13.57 10.29
CA LEU A 73 -14.08 -14.50 10.12
C LEU A 73 -14.41 -15.73 9.27
N SER A 74 -15.69 -16.01 9.00
CA SER A 74 -16.11 -17.12 8.16
C SER A 74 -16.01 -16.81 6.67
N GLU A 75 -15.90 -15.53 6.29
CA GLU A 75 -15.77 -15.12 4.91
C GLU A 75 -14.33 -15.32 4.38
N PRO A 76 -14.17 -15.85 3.15
CA PRO A 76 -12.86 -16.02 2.56
C PRO A 76 -12.18 -14.67 2.34
N GLY A 77 -10.94 -14.53 2.83
CA GLY A 77 -10.17 -13.28 2.73
C GLY A 77 -10.29 -12.36 3.95
N VAL A 78 -11.04 -12.76 4.99
CA VAL A 78 -11.09 -12.07 6.29
C VAL A 78 -10.15 -12.77 7.28
N PHE A 79 -9.36 -11.99 8.00
CA PHE A 79 -8.36 -12.48 8.95
C PHE A 79 -8.55 -11.80 10.31
N PRO A 80 -8.27 -12.52 11.43
CA PRO A 80 -8.45 -11.98 12.77
C PRO A 80 -7.29 -11.07 13.21
N SER A 81 -6.16 -11.06 12.50
CA SER A 81 -5.01 -10.25 12.83
C SER A 81 -4.23 -9.85 11.58
N ILE A 82 -3.44 -8.78 11.72
CA ILE A 82 -2.62 -8.22 10.63
C ILE A 82 -1.52 -9.20 10.25
N GLU A 83 -0.91 -9.89 11.21
CA GLU A 83 0.13 -10.90 10.96
C GLU A 83 -0.41 -12.03 10.07
N LYS A 84 -1.62 -12.51 10.36
CA LYS A 84 -2.26 -13.55 9.56
C LYS A 84 -2.59 -13.05 8.16
N ALA A 85 -3.13 -11.85 8.03
CA ALA A 85 -3.39 -11.24 6.73
C ALA A 85 -2.11 -11.06 5.90
N VAL A 86 -1.04 -10.51 6.51
CA VAL A 86 0.27 -10.36 5.88
C VAL A 86 0.83 -11.72 5.49
N SER A 87 0.70 -12.75 6.32
CA SER A 87 1.19 -14.10 5.97
C SER A 87 0.46 -14.69 4.75
N ALA A 88 -0.86 -14.53 4.68
CA ALA A 88 -1.71 -15.06 3.61
C ALA A 88 -1.66 -14.23 2.32
N ALA A 89 -1.27 -12.96 2.41
CA ALA A 89 -1.24 -12.05 1.28
C ALA A 89 -0.29 -12.51 0.17
N ARG A 90 -0.64 -12.23 -1.08
CA ARG A 90 0.23 -12.37 -2.25
C ARG A 90 0.92 -11.04 -2.55
N PRO A 91 2.07 -11.05 -3.25
CA PRO A 91 2.70 -9.83 -3.73
C PRO A 91 1.70 -8.95 -4.51
N GLY A 92 1.55 -7.70 -4.08
CA GLY A 92 0.62 -6.72 -4.64
C GLY A 92 -0.76 -6.68 -3.99
N ASP A 93 -1.05 -7.54 -3.01
CA ASP A 93 -2.35 -7.50 -2.31
C ASP A 93 -2.52 -6.21 -1.49
N THR A 94 -3.78 -5.82 -1.35
CA THR A 94 -4.21 -4.75 -0.46
C THR A 94 -4.90 -5.36 0.73
N ILE A 95 -4.49 -4.95 1.93
CA ILE A 95 -5.06 -5.35 3.21
C ILE A 95 -5.80 -4.13 3.78
N LEU A 96 -7.11 -4.27 3.93
CA LEU A 96 -7.99 -3.30 4.56
C LEU A 96 -8.15 -3.66 6.04
N ILE A 97 -7.80 -2.73 6.92
CA ILE A 97 -7.86 -2.94 8.37
C ILE A 97 -9.14 -2.29 8.89
N ALA A 98 -10.03 -3.05 9.50
CA ALA A 98 -11.33 -2.54 9.93
C ALA A 98 -11.21 -1.39 10.96
N ALA A 99 -12.12 -0.44 10.84
CA ALA A 99 -12.28 0.69 11.73
C ALA A 99 -12.87 0.29 13.09
N GLY A 100 -12.70 1.16 14.09
CA GLY A 100 -13.33 1.03 15.41
C GLY A 100 -12.62 0.06 16.36
N GLY A 101 -11.42 -0.42 16.01
CA GLY A 101 -10.66 -1.38 16.81
C GLY A 101 -9.20 -0.96 17.01
N ARG A 102 -8.61 -1.43 18.11
CA ARG A 102 -7.16 -1.38 18.36
C ARG A 102 -6.59 -2.72 17.92
N HIS A 103 -5.78 -2.72 16.87
CA HIS A 103 -5.13 -3.92 16.36
C HIS A 103 -3.73 -4.00 16.94
N LEU A 104 -3.37 -5.13 17.53
CA LEU A 104 -2.01 -5.33 18.00
C LEU A 104 -1.09 -5.49 16.79
N ALA A 105 0.05 -4.79 16.82
CA ALA A 105 1.08 -4.88 15.80
C ALA A 105 2.44 -4.84 16.49
N SER A 106 3.10 -6.00 16.54
CA SER A 106 4.39 -6.19 17.21
C SER A 106 5.35 -6.89 16.26
N ASN A 107 6.33 -6.14 15.74
CA ASN A 107 7.37 -6.63 14.83
C ASN A 107 6.81 -7.36 13.59
N ILE A 108 5.73 -6.85 12.99
CA ILE A 108 5.16 -7.48 11.79
C ILE A 108 6.09 -7.25 10.60
N GLN A 109 6.64 -8.33 10.06
CA GLN A 109 7.56 -8.28 8.93
C GLN A 109 6.83 -8.32 7.58
N ILE A 110 7.05 -7.29 6.76
CA ILE A 110 6.50 -7.17 5.41
C ILE A 110 7.65 -7.35 4.41
N ASN A 111 7.77 -8.58 3.92
CA ASN A 111 8.83 -9.02 3.01
C ASN A 111 8.39 -9.12 1.54
N LYS A 112 7.14 -8.74 1.24
CA LYS A 112 6.55 -8.75 -0.09
C LYS A 112 5.81 -7.43 -0.32
N PRO A 113 5.63 -7.01 -1.58
CA PRO A 113 5.01 -5.73 -1.83
C PRO A 113 3.54 -5.76 -1.44
N LEU A 114 3.11 -4.84 -0.57
CA LEU A 114 1.74 -4.81 -0.04
C LEU A 114 1.22 -3.38 0.10
N CYS A 115 -0.11 -3.22 0.10
CA CYS A 115 -0.76 -1.98 0.49
C CYS A 115 -1.58 -2.20 1.77
N LEU A 116 -1.28 -1.47 2.84
CA LEU A 116 -2.06 -1.45 4.07
C LEU A 116 -2.90 -0.18 4.10
N ILE A 117 -4.22 -0.33 4.30
CA ILE A 117 -5.16 0.80 4.32
C ILE A 117 -6.04 0.66 5.55
N GLY A 118 -6.16 1.71 6.36
CA GLY A 118 -7.18 1.76 7.40
C GLY A 118 -8.56 2.02 6.82
N GLY A 119 -9.55 1.27 7.30
CA GLY A 119 -10.93 1.29 6.80
C GLY A 119 -11.82 2.36 7.41
N GLY A 120 -11.29 3.20 8.29
CA GLY A 120 -12.02 4.35 8.85
C GLY A 120 -12.20 5.50 7.86
N GLU A 121 -13.13 6.41 8.13
CA GLU A 121 -13.19 7.69 7.41
C GLU A 121 -12.01 8.59 7.79
N LEU A 122 -11.53 8.44 9.03
CA LEU A 122 -10.38 9.15 9.59
C LEU A 122 -9.29 8.15 10.02
N PRO A 123 -8.00 8.54 9.96
CA PRO A 123 -6.90 7.66 10.38
C PRO A 123 -6.97 7.29 11.87
N ASP A 124 -7.60 8.11 12.71
CA ASP A 124 -7.78 7.85 14.15
C ASP A 124 -8.69 6.64 14.43
N GLU A 125 -9.58 6.30 13.50
CA GLU A 125 -10.55 5.20 13.68
C GLU A 125 -9.90 3.82 13.49
N THR A 126 -8.72 3.75 12.87
CA THR A 126 -7.96 2.52 12.70
C THR A 126 -6.61 2.65 13.39
N THR A 127 -6.50 2.12 14.61
CA THR A 127 -5.28 2.23 15.40
C THR A 127 -4.52 0.91 15.49
N LEU A 128 -3.24 0.92 15.13
CA LEU A 128 -2.26 -0.13 15.36
C LEU A 128 -1.51 0.18 16.65
N LEU A 129 -1.55 -0.74 17.60
CA LEU A 129 -0.88 -0.61 18.89
C LEU A 129 0.32 -1.54 18.98
N CYS A 130 1.50 -0.96 19.14
CA CYS A 130 2.73 -1.66 19.44
C CYS A 130 3.02 -1.54 20.93
N SER A 131 2.87 -2.66 21.64
CA SER A 131 3.14 -2.74 23.08
C SER A 131 4.64 -2.69 23.41
N ARG A 132 4.96 -2.35 24.65
CA ARG A 132 6.34 -2.40 25.19
C ARG A 132 7.03 -3.74 24.94
N GLY A 133 8.30 -3.67 24.54
CA GLY A 133 9.17 -4.84 24.30
C GLY A 133 9.35 -5.22 22.84
N SER A 134 8.66 -4.54 21.93
CA SER A 134 8.83 -4.67 20.48
C SER A 134 9.77 -3.58 19.93
N ASP A 135 10.64 -3.93 18.97
CA ASP A 135 11.55 -2.95 18.36
C ASP A 135 10.79 -1.97 17.44
N SER A 136 9.78 -2.50 16.73
CA SER A 136 8.95 -1.75 15.79
C SER A 136 7.54 -2.32 15.70
N ALA A 137 6.55 -1.50 15.34
CA ALA A 137 5.20 -2.00 15.05
C ALA A 137 5.21 -2.79 13.73
N LEU A 138 5.77 -2.17 12.68
CA LEU A 138 5.86 -2.72 11.33
C LEU A 138 7.29 -2.60 10.80
N GLU A 139 7.80 -3.70 10.26
CA GLU A 139 9.13 -3.79 9.64
C GLU A 139 8.99 -4.05 8.14
N PHE A 140 9.56 -3.16 7.32
CA PHE A 140 9.46 -3.19 5.86
C PHE A 140 10.78 -3.63 5.23
N ILE A 141 10.74 -4.78 4.56
CA ILE A 141 11.85 -5.35 3.79
C ILE A 141 11.45 -5.43 2.30
N SER A 142 10.39 -4.72 1.91
CA SER A 142 9.86 -4.67 0.56
C SER A 142 9.06 -3.39 0.34
N THR A 143 8.68 -3.14 -0.91
CA THR A 143 7.91 -1.95 -1.29
C THR A 143 6.51 -1.99 -0.70
N CYS A 144 6.17 -1.05 0.17
CA CYS A 144 4.88 -1.02 0.84
C CYS A 144 4.25 0.37 0.81
N LYS A 145 2.92 0.41 0.73
CA LYS A 145 2.14 1.63 0.93
C LYS A 145 1.31 1.50 2.19
N LEU A 146 1.37 2.51 3.05
CA LEU A 146 0.53 2.68 4.22
C LEU A 146 -0.34 3.91 4.01
N ALA A 147 -1.64 3.75 4.24
CA ALA A 147 -2.57 4.86 4.15
C ALA A 147 -3.66 4.83 5.23
N ASN A 148 -4.09 6.01 5.65
CA ASN A 148 -5.30 6.23 6.44
C ASN A 148 -5.37 5.39 7.73
N LEU A 149 -4.26 5.31 8.47
CA LEU A 149 -4.21 4.57 9.73
C LEU A 149 -3.34 5.28 10.76
N THR A 150 -3.58 4.96 12.02
CA THR A 150 -2.78 5.43 13.15
C THR A 150 -1.87 4.30 13.62
N VAL A 151 -0.57 4.58 13.78
CA VAL A 151 0.37 3.66 14.42
C VAL A 151 0.85 4.29 15.72
N LYS A 152 0.54 3.63 16.84
CA LYS A 152 0.93 4.04 18.18
C LYS A 152 1.95 3.06 18.75
N ALA A 153 3.12 3.56 19.12
CA ALA A 153 4.18 2.79 19.75
C ALA A 153 4.43 3.28 21.19
N GLU A 154 4.33 2.36 22.16
CA GLU A 154 4.61 2.67 23.57
C GLU A 154 6.13 2.76 23.85
N LEU A 155 6.91 1.86 23.24
CA LEU A 155 8.38 1.81 23.34
C LEU A 155 8.92 1.20 22.04
N GLY A 156 9.73 1.94 21.30
CA GLY A 156 10.23 1.55 19.98
C GLY A 156 9.88 2.56 18.88
N CYS A 157 9.94 2.13 17.63
CA CYS A 157 9.53 2.94 16.47
C CYS A 157 8.18 2.49 15.91
N CYS A 158 7.44 3.40 15.28
CA CYS A 158 6.20 3.03 14.59
C CYS A 158 6.53 2.21 13.33
N LEU A 159 7.49 2.68 12.53
CA LEU A 159 7.83 2.12 11.23
C LEU A 159 9.35 1.94 11.12
N LEU A 160 9.78 0.70 10.84
CA LEU A 160 11.16 0.36 10.55
C LEU A 160 11.31 -0.01 9.07
N HIS A 161 12.03 0.79 8.30
CA HIS A 161 12.28 0.58 6.89
C HIS A 161 13.70 0.03 6.67
N ARG A 162 13.80 -1.15 6.06
CA ARG A 162 15.07 -1.80 5.73
C ARG A 162 15.37 -1.84 4.25
N SER A 163 14.35 -1.96 3.38
CA SER A 163 14.55 -1.96 1.92
C SER A 163 13.25 -1.73 1.16
N GLY A 164 13.39 -1.31 -0.10
CA GLY A 164 12.30 -1.03 -1.02
C GLY A 164 11.80 0.41 -0.95
N ARG A 165 10.58 0.62 -1.45
CA ARG A 165 9.90 1.92 -1.37
C ARG A 165 8.79 1.89 -0.33
N LEU A 166 8.89 2.73 0.69
CA LEU A 166 7.85 2.91 1.70
C LEU A 166 7.10 4.21 1.40
N THR A 167 5.80 4.13 1.11
CA THR A 167 4.94 5.31 0.95
C THR A 167 3.98 5.40 2.12
N ILE A 168 4.01 6.51 2.86
CA ILE A 168 3.16 6.76 4.02
C ILE A 168 2.29 7.97 3.68
N ASP A 169 0.98 7.77 3.66
CA ASP A 169 0.04 8.79 3.20
C ASP A 169 -1.15 8.94 4.14
N SER A 170 -1.45 10.17 4.57
CA SER A 170 -2.61 10.44 5.44
C SER A 170 -2.63 9.58 6.72
N CYS A 171 -1.46 9.32 7.31
CA CYS A 171 -1.34 8.52 8.54
C CYS A 171 -1.11 9.41 9.78
N ILE A 172 -1.26 8.80 10.95
CA ILE A 172 -0.87 9.41 12.23
C ILE A 172 0.15 8.48 12.89
N LEU A 173 1.35 8.97 13.16
CA LEU A 173 2.40 8.22 13.86
C LEU A 173 2.60 8.83 15.24
N GLN A 174 2.35 8.04 16.28
CA GLN A 174 2.42 8.48 17.67
C GLN A 174 3.40 7.61 18.45
N CYS A 175 4.46 8.23 18.96
CA CYS A 175 5.29 7.66 20.02
C CYS A 175 4.77 8.17 21.36
N GLU A 176 4.47 7.28 22.29
CA GLU A 176 3.94 7.64 23.61
C GLU A 176 5.04 8.23 24.50
N GLU A 177 4.72 9.29 25.27
CA GLU A 177 5.66 9.95 26.18
C GLU A 177 6.10 8.98 27.30
N ASN A 178 7.39 8.67 27.33
CA ASN A 178 8.05 7.77 28.25
C ASN A 178 9.38 8.38 28.71
N PRO A 179 9.92 8.02 29.89
CA PRO A 179 11.20 8.55 30.36
C PRO A 179 12.41 8.18 29.45
N LEU A 180 12.19 7.33 28.44
CA LEU A 180 13.14 6.95 27.39
C LEU A 180 12.84 7.62 26.03
N ASP A 181 12.09 8.72 26.01
CA ASP A 181 11.65 9.41 24.79
C ASP A 181 12.78 9.75 23.83
N TYR A 182 13.98 10.00 24.35
CA TYR A 182 15.19 10.25 23.57
C TYR A 182 15.58 9.11 22.61
N LEU A 183 15.06 7.89 22.83
CA LEU A 183 15.28 6.70 22.00
C LEU A 183 14.13 6.43 21.02
N SER A 184 12.98 7.09 21.18
CA SER A 184 11.83 6.87 20.33
C SER A 184 11.88 7.77 19.10
N CYS A 185 11.78 7.15 17.92
CA CYS A 185 11.71 7.81 16.63
C CYS A 185 10.57 7.14 15.86
N PRO A 186 9.52 7.87 15.43
CA PRO A 186 8.38 7.28 14.75
C PRO A 186 8.77 6.52 13.47
N ILE A 187 9.69 7.07 12.68
CA ILE A 187 10.19 6.44 11.46
C ILE A 187 11.70 6.22 11.61
N ILE A 188 12.14 4.97 11.42
CA ILE A 188 13.55 4.62 11.33
C ILE A 188 13.79 3.97 9.96
N SER A 189 14.74 4.50 9.19
CA SER A 189 15.20 3.86 7.94
C SER A 189 16.64 3.42 8.09
N THR A 190 16.88 2.12 8.03
CA THR A 190 18.21 1.50 8.01
C THR A 190 18.59 0.99 6.63
N ALA A 191 17.83 1.35 5.60
CA ALA A 191 18.11 0.94 4.24
C ALA A 191 19.45 1.50 3.75
N GLY A 192 20.21 0.69 3.01
CA GLY A 192 21.60 0.99 2.61
C GLY A 192 22.68 0.63 3.65
N GLY A 193 22.32 0.08 4.81
CA GLY A 193 23.26 -0.41 5.82
C GLY A 193 23.36 -1.94 5.86
N ASN A 194 24.35 -2.48 5.15
CA ASN A 194 24.85 -3.86 5.21
C ASN A 194 24.24 -4.93 4.26
N GLU A 195 25.16 -5.63 3.57
CA GLU A 195 25.04 -6.87 2.78
C GLU A 195 24.67 -6.75 1.28
N ALA A 196 25.73 -6.66 0.49
CA ALA A 196 25.97 -7.33 -0.79
C ALA A 196 24.90 -8.34 -1.26
N VAL A 197 23.90 -7.89 -2.04
CA VAL A 197 23.32 -8.73 -3.08
C VAL A 197 23.26 -7.92 -4.37
N SER A 198 24.20 -8.24 -5.25
CA SER A 198 24.21 -7.83 -6.65
C SER A 198 22.93 -8.31 -7.34
N SER A 199 22.07 -7.38 -7.74
CA SER A 199 21.15 -7.63 -8.83
C SER A 199 21.28 -6.51 -9.86
N SER A 200 21.62 -6.90 -11.09
CA SER A 200 21.87 -6.06 -12.26
C SER A 200 20.58 -5.44 -12.84
N VAL A 201 19.63 -5.10 -11.98
CA VAL A 201 18.41 -4.39 -12.35
C VAL A 201 18.54 -3.03 -11.69
N LYS A 202 18.36 -1.95 -12.45
CA LYS A 202 18.26 -0.59 -11.90
C LYS A 202 17.00 -0.52 -11.01
N THR A 203 17.06 -1.10 -9.82
CA THR A 203 16.08 -0.87 -8.77
C THR A 203 16.31 0.55 -8.34
N LYS A 204 15.41 1.45 -8.77
CA LYS A 204 15.20 2.76 -8.11
C LYS A 204 15.39 2.52 -6.61
N GLY A 205 16.33 3.24 -6.01
CA GLY A 205 16.88 2.98 -4.68
C GLY A 205 15.83 2.92 -3.56
N ASP A 206 16.31 2.54 -2.39
CA ASP A 206 15.51 2.51 -1.18
C ASP A 206 15.05 3.93 -0.83
N ARG A 207 13.74 4.10 -0.64
CA ARG A 207 13.15 5.43 -0.44
C ARG A 207 11.94 5.38 0.49
N VAL A 208 11.83 6.37 1.38
CA VAL A 208 10.63 6.61 2.17
C VAL A 208 9.98 7.92 1.70
N SER A 209 8.72 7.88 1.32
CA SER A 209 7.94 9.08 0.96
C SER A 209 6.82 9.26 1.95
N VAL A 210 6.75 10.44 2.58
CA VAL A 210 5.75 10.80 3.57
C VAL A 210 4.91 11.94 3.03
N SER A 211 3.59 11.78 3.05
CA SER A 211 2.63 12.81 2.65
C SER A 211 1.45 12.88 3.61
N GLN A 212 0.98 14.10 3.86
CA GLN A 212 -0.21 14.40 4.67
C GLN A 212 -0.22 13.70 6.05
N THR A 213 0.96 13.42 6.61
CA THR A 213 1.09 12.56 7.79
C THR A 213 1.37 13.41 9.03
N ARG A 214 0.65 13.13 10.12
CA ARG A 214 0.89 13.74 11.43
C ARG A 214 1.88 12.87 12.19
N ILE A 215 2.91 13.49 12.74
CA ILE A 215 3.94 12.81 13.53
C ILE A 215 3.98 13.46 14.90
N GLU A 216 3.79 12.67 15.95
CA GLU A 216 3.71 13.15 17.33
C GLU A 216 4.55 12.30 18.28
N GLY A 217 5.13 12.96 19.26
CA GLY A 217 6.02 12.32 20.22
C GLY A 217 7.37 11.93 19.62
N GLY A 218 8.23 11.41 20.50
CA GLY A 218 9.60 11.03 20.20
C GLY A 218 10.58 12.19 20.03
N ALA A 219 11.87 11.84 20.08
CA ALA A 219 12.97 12.81 20.08
C ALA A 219 13.18 13.45 18.70
N LYS A 220 12.94 12.66 17.65
CA LYS A 220 13.10 13.04 16.24
C LYS A 220 11.98 12.38 15.44
N ALA A 221 11.47 13.07 14.42
CA ALA A 221 10.43 12.53 13.55
C ALA A 221 10.93 11.35 12.69
N VAL A 222 12.19 11.44 12.23
CA VAL A 222 12.82 10.45 11.35
C VAL A 222 14.27 10.24 11.79
N LEU A 223 14.69 8.98 11.83
CA LEU A 223 16.09 8.58 11.99
C LEU A 223 16.51 7.79 10.74
N THR A 224 17.57 8.23 10.08
CA THR A 224 18.16 7.52 8.95
C THR A 224 19.53 6.97 9.33
N ASN A 225 19.87 5.80 8.79
CA ASN A 225 21.22 5.25 8.80
C ASN A 225 21.75 5.20 7.35
N GLY A 226 23.07 5.32 7.17
CA GLY A 226 23.72 5.31 5.85
C GLY A 226 23.58 6.62 5.07
N ASP A 227 23.49 6.51 3.73
CA ASP A 227 23.53 7.66 2.79
C ASP A 227 22.16 8.31 2.53
N LEU A 228 21.14 7.89 3.28
CA LEU A 228 19.78 8.39 3.13
C LEU A 228 19.65 9.80 3.72
N THR A 229 19.21 10.73 2.88
CA THR A 229 19.02 12.14 3.21
C THR A 229 17.56 12.53 3.13
N LEU A 230 17.17 13.48 4.00
CA LEU A 230 15.84 14.07 3.98
C LEU A 230 15.76 15.11 2.85
N GLN A 231 14.83 14.92 1.92
CA GLN A 231 14.64 15.76 0.74
C GLN A 231 13.19 16.23 0.65
N GLN A 232 12.93 17.30 -0.12
CA GLN A 232 11.58 17.81 -0.41
C GLN A 232 10.70 18.06 0.82
N VAL A 233 11.31 18.57 1.90
CA VAL A 233 10.63 18.79 3.18
C VAL A 233 9.67 19.96 3.11
N ARG A 234 8.43 19.70 3.47
CA ARG A 234 7.38 20.69 3.68
C ARG A 234 6.61 20.36 4.95
N VAL A 235 6.41 21.38 5.76
CA VAL A 235 5.61 21.31 6.98
C VAL A 235 4.43 22.26 6.80
N ILE A 236 3.21 21.76 6.95
CA ILE A 236 1.98 22.56 6.85
C ILE A 236 1.34 22.64 8.23
N TYR A 237 1.22 23.86 8.73
CA TYR A 237 0.52 24.15 9.98
C TYR A 237 -0.96 24.35 9.68
N ALA A 238 -1.79 23.38 10.06
CA ALA A 238 -3.23 23.54 10.13
C ALA A 238 -3.62 24.23 11.45
N ARG A 239 -4.90 24.54 11.63
CA ARG A 239 -5.40 25.20 12.85
C ARG A 239 -5.16 24.37 14.11
N THR A 240 -5.17 23.05 14.00
CA THR A 240 -5.12 22.12 15.14
C THR A 240 -3.92 21.18 15.08
N PHE A 241 -3.33 20.94 13.90
CA PHE A 241 -2.31 19.92 13.70
C PHE A 241 -1.21 20.39 12.75
N VAL A 242 -0.05 19.76 12.85
CA VAL A 242 1.08 19.95 11.94
C VAL A 242 1.20 18.71 11.07
N TYR A 243 1.20 18.91 9.76
CA TYR A 243 1.32 17.85 8.77
C TYR A 243 2.69 17.90 8.09
N PHE A 244 3.27 16.73 7.87
CA PHE A 244 4.60 16.56 7.29
C PHE A 244 4.51 15.98 5.88
N TRP A 245 5.31 16.55 4.97
CA TRP A 245 5.65 16.01 3.68
C TRP A 245 7.16 16.00 3.54
N PHE A 246 7.74 14.87 3.19
CA PHE A 246 9.17 14.78 2.87
C PHE A 246 9.44 13.46 2.18
N ASP A 247 10.58 13.40 1.51
CA ASP A 247 11.18 12.18 1.02
C ASP A 247 12.46 11.88 1.81
N VAL A 248 12.78 10.60 1.94
CA VAL A 248 14.04 10.07 2.40
C VAL A 248 14.59 9.25 1.27
N ASP A 249 15.68 9.68 0.65
CA ASP A 249 16.27 9.06 -0.53
C ASP A 249 17.80 9.20 -0.48
N SER A 250 18.53 8.38 -1.23
CA SER A 250 19.97 8.54 -1.39
C SER A 250 20.27 9.86 -2.11
N GLN A 251 21.31 10.57 -1.69
CA GLN A 251 21.75 11.81 -2.33
C GLN A 251 22.34 11.58 -3.73
#